data_AF-A0A8C0XSQ4-F1
#
_entry.id   AF-A0A8C0XSQ4-F1
#
_cell.length_a   1.000
_cell.length_b   1.000
_cell.length_c   1.000
_cell.angle_alpha   90.00
_cell.angle_beta   90.00
_cell.angle_gamma   90.00
#
_symmetry.space_group_name_H-M   'P 1'
#
loop_
_entity.id
_entity.type
_entity.pdbx_description
1 polymer ?
#
loop_
_entity_poly.entity_id
_entity_poly.type
_entity_poly.pdbx_seq_one_letter_code
_entity_poly.pdbx_strand_id
1 'polypeptide(L)'
;DCGGTGSSPHGSQEAEKGTGTKYPSNPAKTIAEQRRFPFATDNDSTNEELAIAYVLIGSGLYDEAIRHFSTMLQEEPDLVSAIYGRGIAYGKKGLHDIKNAELALFELSRVIALEPDRPEVFEQRAEILSPLGRINEALNDLTKAIQLQPSARLYRHRGTLYFISEDYATAHEDFQQSLELNRNQPTAMLYKGLTFFHRGLLKEAIEAFKEALKQKVDFIDAYKSLGQAYRELGNFEAATESFQKALLLNQNHVQTLQLRGLMLYHHGSLQEALKNFKRCLQLEPYNEVCQYMKGLSHVAMGQFYEGIKAQTKVMLNDPLPGQKASPEYLKVKYLREYSRYLHAHLDTPLTEYSVDMDLPGSFKDHWAKNLPFLIDDYEEQPGLQPHINLIFLFSKKERKREEGGAAAAMDSGKLWPEVYPGWRQSPDLNRSKCKFFLWRGKLYHLGPPVSHRSRSLVEESTIKTTATTNENH
;
A
#
# COMPACT_ATOMS: atom_id res chain seq x y z
N ASP A 1 53.07 -10.60 39.40
CA ASP A 1 52.55 -11.09 40.69
C ASP A 1 51.26 -11.85 40.45
N CYS A 2 51.37 -13.16 40.14
CA CYS A 2 51.21 -14.31 41.07
C CYS A 2 49.71 -14.68 41.19
N GLY A 3 49.18 -15.88 40.92
CA GLY A 3 49.61 -17.25 40.59
C GLY A 3 48.27 -18.06 40.58
N GLY A 4 48.03 -19.19 39.90
CA GLY A 4 48.89 -20.30 39.53
C GLY A 4 48.50 -21.55 40.34
N THR A 5 47.61 -22.41 39.80
CA THR A 5 47.52 -23.89 39.97
C THR A 5 46.47 -24.40 38.95
N GLY A 6 46.69 -25.31 38.00
CA GLY A 6 47.78 -26.24 37.75
C GLY A 6 47.36 -27.68 38.04
N SER A 7 46.73 -28.35 37.07
CA SER A 7 46.84 -29.81 36.86
C SER A 7 46.11 -30.27 35.60
N SER A 8 46.88 -30.50 34.53
CA SER A 8 46.57 -31.45 33.46
C SER A 8 46.82 -32.89 33.93
N PRO A 9 46.43 -33.89 33.14
CA PRO A 9 47.49 -34.74 32.60
C PRO A 9 47.42 -34.90 31.07
N HIS A 10 48.61 -34.90 30.48
CA HIS A 10 48.88 -35.30 29.10
C HIS A 10 48.75 -36.82 28.92
N GLY A 11 48.38 -37.21 27.70
CA GLY A 11 48.51 -38.56 27.13
C GLY A 11 47.82 -38.58 25.77
N SER A 12 48.46 -38.00 24.75
CA SER A 12 49.09 -38.70 23.61
C SER A 12 48.15 -38.86 22.41
N GLN A 13 48.62 -38.31 21.29
CA GLN A 13 48.00 -38.32 19.97
C GLN A 13 47.82 -39.75 19.45
N GLU A 14 46.65 -40.04 18.90
CA GLU A 14 46.54 -40.89 17.70
C GLU A 14 45.57 -40.22 16.74
N ALA A 15 46.07 -39.99 15.53
CA ALA A 15 45.32 -39.45 14.41
C ALA A 15 44.56 -40.60 13.75
N GLU A 16 43.24 -40.61 13.89
CA GLU A 16 42.36 -41.35 12.98
C GLU A 16 41.50 -40.38 12.18
N LYS A 17 41.76 -40.40 10.86
CA LYS A 17 40.94 -39.78 9.84
C LYS A 17 39.56 -40.44 9.85
N GLY A 18 38.55 -39.70 10.29
CA GLY A 18 37.14 -40.05 10.08
C GLY A 18 36.36 -38.76 9.85
N THR A 19 35.94 -38.53 8.62
CA THR A 19 35.03 -37.45 8.23
C THR A 19 33.67 -37.67 8.91
N GLY A 20 33.51 -37.13 10.11
CA GLY A 20 32.27 -37.16 10.87
C GLY A 20 31.91 -35.77 11.35
N THR A 21 31.26 -34.98 10.51
CA THR A 21 30.54 -33.78 10.97
C THR A 21 29.50 -34.22 11.99
N LYS A 22 29.79 -33.99 13.28
CA LYS A 22 28.86 -34.23 14.40
C LYS A 22 27.76 -33.18 14.36
N TYR A 23 26.72 -33.44 13.58
CA TYR A 23 25.45 -32.72 13.71
C TYR A 23 24.78 -33.11 15.03
N PRO A 24 23.93 -32.25 15.64
CA PRO A 24 23.15 -32.64 16.81
C PRO A 24 22.26 -33.82 16.42
N SER A 25 22.66 -35.02 16.83
CA SER A 25 22.02 -36.29 16.45
C SER A 25 20.66 -36.51 17.10
N ASN A 26 20.33 -35.72 18.13
CA ASN A 26 19.15 -35.97 18.96
C ASN A 26 17.82 -35.54 18.27
N PRO A 27 17.69 -34.33 17.67
CA PRO A 27 16.44 -33.93 17.02
C PRO A 27 16.16 -34.68 15.72
N ALA A 28 17.20 -34.92 14.91
CA ALA A 28 17.05 -35.59 13.61
C ALA A 28 16.60 -37.05 13.77
N LYS A 29 17.16 -37.78 14.74
CA LYS A 29 16.74 -39.17 15.03
C LYS A 29 15.29 -39.26 15.47
N THR A 30 14.85 -38.37 16.37
CA THR A 30 13.44 -38.33 16.79
C THR A 30 12.50 -38.00 15.62
N ILE A 31 12.90 -37.12 14.70
CA ILE A 31 12.12 -36.79 13.50
C ILE A 31 12.06 -37.97 12.52
N ALA A 32 13.18 -38.68 12.34
CA ALA A 32 13.30 -39.88 11.53
C ALA A 32 12.41 -41.02 12.05
N GLU A 33 12.54 -41.35 13.34
CA GLU A 33 11.76 -42.39 14.02
C GLU A 33 10.25 -42.10 13.99
N GLN A 34 9.87 -40.82 14.09
CA GLN A 34 8.47 -40.42 14.02
C GLN A 34 7.95 -40.21 12.59
N ARG A 35 8.81 -40.38 11.57
CA ARG A 35 8.51 -40.12 10.14
C ARG A 35 7.84 -38.75 9.90
N ARG A 36 8.26 -37.73 10.66
CA ARG A 36 7.65 -36.39 10.65
C ARG A 36 8.23 -35.49 9.56
N PHE A 37 8.22 -35.96 8.31
CA PHE A 37 8.57 -35.15 7.15
C PHE A 37 7.84 -35.65 5.90
N PRO A 38 7.66 -34.78 4.89
CA PRO A 38 6.94 -35.14 3.66
C PRO A 38 7.64 -36.28 2.91
N PHE A 39 6.85 -37.19 2.33
CA PHE A 39 7.34 -38.32 1.54
C PHE A 39 8.28 -39.26 2.31
N ALA A 40 7.93 -39.69 3.53
CA ALA A 40 8.74 -40.69 4.23
C ALA A 40 8.87 -41.98 3.40
N THR A 41 10.07 -42.55 3.39
CA THR A 41 10.40 -43.77 2.63
C THR A 41 10.29 -45.01 3.51
N ASP A 42 10.34 -46.19 2.90
CA ASP A 42 10.40 -47.46 3.65
C ASP A 42 11.80 -47.76 4.20
N ASN A 43 12.84 -47.04 3.73
CA ASN A 43 14.21 -47.22 4.18
C ASN A 43 14.53 -46.28 5.36
N ASP A 44 14.75 -46.86 6.53
CA ASP A 44 15.04 -46.10 7.75
C ASP A 44 16.37 -45.33 7.66
N SER A 45 17.38 -45.85 6.94
CA SER A 45 18.66 -45.14 6.73
C SER A 45 18.46 -43.87 5.90
N THR A 46 17.68 -43.97 4.81
CA THR A 46 17.33 -42.81 3.97
C THR A 46 16.50 -41.80 4.78
N ASN A 47 15.59 -42.27 5.63
CA ASN A 47 14.79 -41.41 6.51
C ASN A 47 15.65 -40.66 7.54
N GLU A 48 16.72 -41.27 8.07
CA GLU A 48 17.67 -40.57 8.95
C GLU A 48 18.40 -39.44 8.21
N GLU A 49 18.87 -39.69 6.99
CA GLU A 49 19.54 -38.66 6.18
C GLU A 49 18.60 -37.52 5.77
N LEU A 50 17.36 -37.85 5.37
CA LEU A 50 16.31 -36.86 5.08
C LEU A 50 16.04 -36.00 6.31
N ALA A 51 15.92 -36.61 7.49
CA ALA A 51 15.66 -35.89 8.73
C ALA A 51 16.80 -34.91 9.08
N ILE A 52 18.07 -35.30 8.88
CA ILE A 52 19.22 -34.39 9.04
C ILE A 52 19.06 -33.19 8.10
N ALA A 53 18.77 -33.43 6.81
CA ALA A 53 18.62 -32.35 5.84
C ALA A 53 17.45 -31.41 6.17
N TYR A 54 16.32 -31.91 6.67
CA TYR A 54 15.21 -31.08 7.13
C TYR A 54 15.53 -30.27 8.39
N VAL A 55 16.33 -30.82 9.32
CA VAL A 55 16.83 -30.07 10.48
C VAL A 55 17.74 -28.93 10.05
N LEU A 56 18.56 -29.13 9.01
CA LEU A 56 19.39 -28.07 8.44
C LEU A 56 18.55 -26.94 7.82
N ILE A 57 17.47 -27.27 7.11
CA ILE A 57 16.51 -26.26 6.63
C ILE A 57 15.92 -25.48 7.81
N GLY A 58 15.47 -26.17 8.86
CA GLY A 58 14.91 -25.54 10.07
C GLY A 58 15.90 -24.65 10.80
N SER A 59 17.20 -24.95 10.69
CA SER A 59 18.31 -24.17 11.26
C SER A 59 18.78 -23.02 10.37
N GLY A 60 18.22 -22.86 9.17
CA GLY A 60 18.61 -21.84 8.19
C GLY A 60 19.88 -22.17 7.39
N LEU A 61 20.44 -23.37 7.54
CA LEU A 61 21.65 -23.83 6.84
C LEU A 61 21.30 -24.41 5.46
N TYR A 62 20.75 -23.56 4.58
CA TYR A 62 20.17 -24.00 3.31
C TYR A 62 21.20 -24.59 2.34
N ASP A 63 22.42 -24.03 2.27
CA ASP A 63 23.49 -24.55 1.40
C ASP A 63 23.93 -25.96 1.79
N GLU A 64 23.97 -26.24 3.08
CA GLU A 64 24.30 -27.57 3.58
C GLU A 64 23.17 -28.55 3.30
N ALA A 65 21.91 -28.15 3.52
CA ALA A 65 20.75 -28.96 3.19
C ALA A 65 20.72 -29.32 1.69
N ILE A 66 20.94 -28.33 0.80
CA ILE A 66 20.99 -28.55 -0.66
C ILE A 66 22.09 -29.54 -1.02
N ARG A 67 23.26 -29.46 -0.38
CA ARG A 67 24.37 -30.38 -0.62
C ARG A 67 24.00 -31.81 -0.21
N HIS A 68 23.42 -31.98 0.97
CA HIS A 68 22.95 -33.28 1.47
C HIS A 68 21.93 -33.90 0.52
N PHE A 69 20.86 -33.18 0.15
CA PHE A 69 19.90 -33.71 -0.83
C PHE A 69 20.53 -34.01 -2.19
N SER A 70 21.53 -33.23 -2.61
CA SER A 70 22.21 -33.48 -3.89
C SER A 70 23.05 -34.75 -3.88
N THR A 71 23.66 -35.10 -2.74
CA THR A 71 24.34 -36.39 -2.56
C THR A 71 23.34 -37.54 -2.62
N MET A 72 22.21 -37.43 -1.92
CA MET A 72 21.16 -38.46 -1.97
C MET A 72 20.64 -38.68 -3.40
N LEU A 73 20.48 -37.59 -4.17
CA LEU A 73 20.02 -37.64 -5.55
C LEU A 73 21.09 -38.10 -6.56
N GLN A 74 22.36 -38.20 -6.16
CA GLN A 74 23.38 -38.88 -6.96
C GLN A 74 23.24 -40.41 -6.87
N GLU A 75 22.81 -40.91 -5.72
CA GLU A 75 22.58 -42.33 -5.48
C GLU A 75 21.21 -42.77 -6.03
N GLU A 76 20.16 -42.00 -5.73
CA GLU A 76 18.79 -42.26 -6.16
C GLU A 76 18.19 -41.01 -6.84
N PRO A 77 18.32 -40.86 -8.18
CA PRO A 77 17.91 -39.64 -8.89
C PRO A 77 16.43 -39.27 -8.80
N ASP A 78 15.57 -40.28 -8.61
CA ASP A 78 14.11 -40.15 -8.56
C ASP A 78 13.54 -40.20 -7.13
N LEU A 79 14.41 -40.05 -6.11
CA LEU A 79 13.99 -40.00 -4.71
C LEU A 79 13.14 -38.74 -4.43
N VAL A 80 11.82 -38.89 -4.50
CA VAL A 80 10.82 -37.81 -4.40
C VAL A 80 11.05 -36.93 -3.17
N SER A 81 11.32 -37.53 -2.01
CA SER A 81 11.54 -36.82 -0.75
C SER A 81 12.76 -35.90 -0.79
N ALA A 82 13.85 -36.34 -1.43
CA ALA A 82 15.06 -35.55 -1.58
C ALA A 82 14.89 -34.45 -2.65
N ILE A 83 14.19 -34.74 -3.76
CA ILE A 83 13.82 -33.73 -4.77
C ILE A 83 12.99 -32.62 -4.11
N TYR A 84 11.94 -33.01 -3.39
CA TYR A 84 11.04 -32.08 -2.71
C TYR A 84 11.76 -31.27 -1.63
N GLY A 85 12.56 -31.92 -0.78
CA GLY A 85 13.38 -31.26 0.24
C GLY A 85 14.38 -30.26 -0.35
N ARG A 86 15.04 -30.62 -1.46
CA ARG A 86 15.95 -29.71 -2.19
C ARG A 86 15.22 -28.52 -2.78
N GLY A 87 14.03 -28.72 -3.36
CA GLY A 87 13.17 -27.65 -3.86
C GLY A 87 12.77 -26.65 -2.76
N ILE A 88 12.36 -27.14 -1.59
CA ILE A 88 12.09 -26.28 -0.43
C ILE A 88 13.33 -25.52 -0.01
N ALA A 89 14.50 -26.18 0.08
CA ALA A 89 15.73 -25.54 0.49
C ALA A 89 16.14 -24.40 -0.47
N TYR A 90 16.00 -24.60 -1.80
CA TYR A 90 16.19 -23.53 -2.78
C TYR A 90 15.22 -22.36 -2.58
N GLY A 91 13.93 -22.65 -2.38
CA GLY A 91 12.92 -21.63 -2.13
C GLY A 91 13.20 -20.80 -0.87
N LYS A 92 13.63 -21.45 0.23
CA LYS A 92 13.97 -20.78 1.49
C LYS A 92 15.30 -20.02 1.44
N LYS A 93 16.28 -20.50 0.66
CA LYS A 93 17.60 -19.87 0.51
C LYS A 93 17.51 -18.43 -0.01
N GLY A 94 16.51 -18.14 -0.84
CA GLY A 94 16.20 -16.76 -1.17
C GLY A 94 15.26 -16.63 -2.36
N LEU A 95 14.01 -16.29 -2.08
CA LEU A 95 13.03 -15.85 -3.09
C LEU A 95 13.46 -14.54 -3.80
N HIS A 96 14.40 -13.80 -3.21
CA HIS A 96 14.97 -12.59 -3.82
C HIS A 96 16.01 -12.87 -4.91
N ASP A 97 16.56 -14.09 -4.95
CA ASP A 97 17.42 -14.54 -6.04
C ASP A 97 16.58 -15.36 -7.01
N ILE A 98 16.29 -14.77 -8.17
CA ILE A 98 15.49 -15.38 -9.24
C ILE A 98 16.06 -16.75 -9.61
N LYS A 99 17.39 -16.94 -9.56
CA LYS A 99 18.01 -18.22 -9.90
C LYS A 99 17.61 -19.33 -8.93
N ASN A 100 17.60 -19.06 -7.63
CA ASN A 100 17.20 -20.06 -6.63
C ASN A 100 15.70 -20.34 -6.72
N ALA A 101 14.89 -19.32 -7.00
CA ALA A 101 13.46 -19.49 -7.19
C ALA A 101 13.16 -20.41 -8.40
N GLU A 102 13.81 -20.20 -9.55
CA GLU A 102 13.65 -21.07 -10.73
C GLU A 102 14.15 -22.49 -10.47
N LEU A 103 15.26 -22.68 -9.73
CA LEU A 103 15.70 -24.02 -9.31
C LEU A 103 14.67 -24.70 -8.42
N ALA A 104 14.05 -23.98 -7.48
CA ALA A 104 13.00 -24.52 -6.63
C ALA A 104 11.76 -24.94 -7.45
N LEU A 105 11.33 -24.11 -8.41
CA LEU A 105 10.22 -24.42 -9.31
C LEU A 105 10.51 -25.65 -10.18
N PHE A 106 11.75 -25.80 -10.65
CA PHE A 106 12.20 -26.97 -11.39
C PHE A 106 12.08 -28.25 -10.55
N GLU A 107 12.61 -28.27 -9.33
CA GLU A 107 12.51 -29.46 -8.45
C GLU A 107 11.06 -29.80 -8.10
N LEU A 108 10.23 -28.80 -7.75
CA LEU A 108 8.82 -29.04 -7.45
C LEU A 108 8.05 -29.56 -8.66
N SER A 109 8.42 -29.12 -9.86
CA SER A 109 7.82 -29.64 -11.11
C SER A 109 8.24 -31.09 -11.38
N ARG A 110 9.47 -31.49 -11.00
CA ARG A 110 9.89 -32.89 -11.03
C ARG A 110 9.07 -33.74 -10.07
N VAL A 111 8.84 -33.26 -8.84
CA VAL A 111 7.97 -33.95 -7.87
C VAL A 111 6.57 -34.14 -8.43
N ILE A 112 5.96 -33.11 -9.02
CA ILE A 112 4.62 -33.21 -9.63
C ILE A 112 4.58 -34.21 -10.79
N ALA A 113 5.66 -34.36 -11.55
CA ALA A 113 5.74 -35.35 -12.63
C ALA A 113 5.81 -36.79 -12.11
N LEU A 114 6.43 -37.01 -10.94
CA LEU A 114 6.55 -38.32 -10.30
C LEU A 114 5.30 -38.67 -9.47
N GLU A 115 4.78 -37.72 -8.69
CA GLU A 115 3.62 -37.88 -7.80
C GLU A 115 2.60 -36.73 -8.03
N PRO A 116 1.70 -36.84 -9.03
CA PRO A 116 0.79 -35.76 -9.45
C PRO A 116 -0.42 -35.55 -8.52
N ASP A 117 -0.62 -36.42 -7.53
CA ASP A 117 -1.76 -36.44 -6.61
C ASP A 117 -1.45 -35.78 -5.25
N ARG A 118 -0.34 -35.04 -5.16
CA ARG A 118 0.17 -34.43 -3.92
C ARG A 118 -0.15 -32.94 -3.83
N PRO A 119 -1.21 -32.53 -3.11
CA PRO A 119 -1.63 -31.13 -3.03
C PRO A 119 -0.58 -30.20 -2.42
N GLU A 120 0.20 -30.70 -1.45
CA GLU A 120 1.25 -29.94 -0.77
C GLU A 120 2.33 -29.41 -1.74
N VAL A 121 2.60 -30.12 -2.83
CA VAL A 121 3.64 -29.74 -3.80
C VAL A 121 3.17 -28.58 -4.66
N PHE A 122 1.91 -28.63 -5.13
CA PHE A 122 1.27 -27.53 -5.83
C PHE A 122 1.18 -26.29 -4.94
N GLU A 123 0.84 -26.47 -3.65
CA GLU A 123 0.84 -25.35 -2.70
C GLU A 123 2.22 -24.71 -2.56
N GLN A 124 3.27 -25.52 -2.36
CA GLN A 124 4.65 -25.01 -2.26
C GLN A 124 5.09 -24.29 -3.54
N ARG A 125 4.73 -24.83 -4.71
CA ARG A 125 5.09 -24.19 -5.99
C ARG A 125 4.37 -22.85 -6.16
N ALA A 126 3.09 -22.77 -5.78
CA ALA A 126 2.35 -21.51 -5.76
C ALA A 126 2.93 -20.47 -4.78
N GLU A 127 3.40 -20.89 -3.60
CA GLU A 127 4.07 -20.00 -2.63
C GLU A 127 5.33 -19.34 -3.20
N ILE A 128 6.03 -20.00 -4.13
CA ILE A 128 7.21 -19.47 -4.82
C ILE A 128 6.82 -18.63 -6.03
N LEU A 129 5.83 -19.05 -6.82
CA LEU A 129 5.35 -18.33 -8.00
C LEU A 129 4.73 -16.97 -7.66
N SER A 130 4.05 -16.88 -6.51
CA SER A 130 3.34 -15.67 -6.06
C SER A 130 4.23 -14.42 -5.95
N PRO A 131 5.35 -14.44 -5.18
CA PRO A 131 6.26 -13.28 -5.10
C PRO A 131 7.02 -13.01 -6.41
N LEU A 132 7.15 -13.98 -7.32
CA LEU A 132 7.72 -13.78 -8.65
C LEU A 132 6.77 -13.06 -9.63
N GLY A 133 5.51 -12.82 -9.23
CA GLY A 133 4.50 -12.23 -10.09
C GLY A 133 3.93 -13.18 -11.14
N ARG A 134 4.26 -14.49 -11.08
CA ARG A 134 3.70 -15.53 -11.95
C ARG A 134 2.32 -15.97 -11.44
N ILE A 135 1.40 -15.01 -11.31
CA ILE A 135 0.13 -15.16 -10.60
C ILE A 135 -0.78 -16.22 -11.23
N ASN A 136 -0.86 -16.27 -12.57
CA ASN A 136 -1.72 -17.24 -13.26
C ASN A 136 -1.29 -18.69 -13.02
N GLU A 137 0.02 -18.95 -12.99
CA GLU A 137 0.54 -20.29 -12.71
C GLU A 137 0.29 -20.68 -11.25
N ALA A 138 0.47 -19.74 -10.32
CA ALA A 138 0.15 -19.95 -8.91
C ALA A 138 -1.34 -20.25 -8.69
N LEU A 139 -2.24 -19.55 -9.39
CA LEU A 139 -3.69 -19.79 -9.33
C LEU A 139 -4.07 -21.19 -9.88
N ASN A 140 -3.43 -21.64 -10.96
CA ASN A 140 -3.63 -22.98 -11.51
C ASN A 140 -3.20 -24.06 -10.52
N ASP A 141 -2.03 -23.89 -9.90
CA ASP A 141 -1.51 -24.81 -8.89
C ASP A 141 -2.41 -24.89 -7.67
N LEU A 142 -2.83 -23.75 -7.13
CA LEU A 142 -3.75 -23.71 -5.98
C LEU A 142 -5.10 -24.33 -6.33
N THR A 143 -5.59 -24.13 -7.55
CA THR A 143 -6.83 -24.76 -8.01
C THR A 143 -6.69 -26.28 -8.09
N LYS A 144 -5.55 -26.78 -8.59
CA LYS A 144 -5.28 -28.23 -8.60
C LYS A 144 -5.13 -28.79 -7.18
N ALA A 145 -4.43 -28.08 -6.29
CA ALA A 145 -4.29 -28.45 -4.89
C ALA A 145 -5.65 -28.54 -4.19
N ILE A 146 -6.55 -27.57 -4.42
CA ILE A 146 -7.91 -27.56 -3.88
C ILE A 146 -8.74 -28.72 -4.42
N GLN A 147 -8.61 -29.06 -5.71
CA GLN A 147 -9.29 -30.22 -6.30
C GLN A 147 -8.86 -31.55 -5.68
N LEU A 148 -7.57 -31.68 -5.33
CA LEU A 148 -7.02 -32.88 -4.69
C LEU A 148 -7.43 -32.97 -3.22
N GLN A 149 -7.21 -31.90 -2.46
CA GLN A 149 -7.54 -31.84 -1.04
C GLN A 149 -7.91 -30.40 -0.64
N PRO A 150 -9.22 -30.08 -0.57
CA PRO A 150 -9.67 -28.77 -0.11
C PRO A 150 -9.18 -28.48 1.30
N SER A 151 -8.68 -27.27 1.54
CA SER A 151 -8.32 -26.81 2.87
C SER A 151 -8.53 -25.30 3.03
N ALA A 152 -8.78 -24.87 4.27
CA ALA A 152 -8.96 -23.45 4.58
C ALA A 152 -7.75 -22.61 4.14
N ARG A 153 -6.53 -23.17 4.29
CA ARG A 153 -5.27 -22.51 3.91
C ARG A 153 -5.20 -22.27 2.41
N LEU A 154 -5.54 -23.26 1.59
CA LEU A 154 -5.49 -23.15 0.13
C LEU A 154 -6.47 -22.11 -0.41
N TYR A 155 -7.72 -22.14 0.07
CA TYR A 155 -8.71 -21.12 -0.28
C TYR A 155 -8.26 -19.71 0.12
N ARG A 156 -7.70 -19.54 1.32
CA ARG A 156 -7.16 -18.24 1.75
C ARG A 156 -6.01 -17.77 0.85
N HIS A 157 -5.12 -18.68 0.46
CA HIS A 157 -3.98 -18.36 -0.38
C HIS A 157 -4.46 -17.94 -1.78
N ARG A 158 -5.34 -18.72 -2.41
CA ARG A 158 -5.89 -18.41 -3.74
C ARG A 158 -6.73 -17.13 -3.73
N GLY A 159 -7.55 -16.93 -2.70
CA GLY A 159 -8.29 -15.68 -2.50
C GLY A 159 -7.39 -14.46 -2.34
N THR A 160 -6.21 -14.61 -1.73
CA THR A 160 -5.22 -13.52 -1.65
C THR A 160 -4.64 -13.18 -3.02
N LEU A 161 -4.39 -14.17 -3.88
CA LEU A 161 -3.93 -13.93 -5.24
C LEU A 161 -5.01 -13.27 -6.10
N TYR A 162 -6.27 -13.71 -6.01
CA TYR A 162 -7.38 -13.02 -6.67
C TYR A 162 -7.53 -11.58 -6.19
N PHE A 163 -7.35 -11.32 -4.89
CA PHE A 163 -7.37 -9.97 -4.35
C PHE A 163 -6.27 -9.08 -4.94
N ILE A 164 -5.04 -9.61 -5.06
CA ILE A 164 -3.91 -8.89 -5.68
C ILE A 164 -4.15 -8.63 -7.17
N SER A 165 -4.80 -9.57 -7.86
CA SER A 165 -5.24 -9.42 -9.25
C SER A 165 -6.49 -8.54 -9.42
N GLU A 166 -6.98 -7.93 -8.34
CA GLU A 166 -8.17 -7.09 -8.28
C GLU A 166 -9.50 -7.80 -8.64
N ASP A 167 -9.51 -9.14 -8.70
CA ASP A 167 -10.74 -9.93 -8.79
C ASP A 167 -11.37 -10.10 -7.40
N TYR A 168 -11.97 -9.02 -6.92
CA TYR A 168 -12.56 -8.98 -5.58
C TYR A 168 -13.80 -9.88 -5.43
N ALA A 169 -14.45 -10.28 -6.54
CA ALA A 169 -15.61 -11.15 -6.50
C ALA A 169 -15.19 -12.60 -6.20
N THR A 170 -14.24 -13.14 -6.97
CA THR A 170 -13.74 -14.49 -6.74
C THR A 170 -12.91 -14.57 -5.47
N ALA A 171 -12.15 -13.53 -5.12
CA ALA A 171 -11.45 -13.45 -3.84
C ALA A 171 -12.40 -13.57 -2.65
N HIS A 172 -13.56 -12.91 -2.72
CA HIS A 172 -14.58 -12.98 -1.67
C HIS A 172 -15.09 -14.41 -1.44
N GLU A 173 -15.40 -15.13 -2.53
CA GLU A 173 -15.87 -16.52 -2.48
C GLU A 173 -14.82 -17.43 -1.83
N ASP A 174 -13.55 -17.29 -2.21
CA ASP A 174 -12.45 -18.05 -1.64
C ASP A 174 -12.24 -17.75 -0.15
N PHE A 175 -12.30 -16.48 0.27
CA PHE A 175 -12.22 -16.16 1.70
C PHE A 175 -13.43 -16.69 2.48
N GLN A 176 -14.62 -16.68 1.87
CA GLN A 176 -15.82 -17.25 2.47
C GLN A 176 -15.67 -18.77 2.67
N GLN A 177 -15.25 -19.50 1.64
CA GLN A 177 -14.99 -20.94 1.72
C GLN A 177 -13.91 -21.28 2.76
N SER A 178 -12.84 -20.48 2.82
CA SER A 178 -11.80 -20.63 3.85
C SER A 178 -12.38 -20.50 5.26
N LEU A 179 -13.24 -19.52 5.50
CA LEU A 179 -13.85 -19.25 6.80
C LEU A 179 -14.93 -20.28 7.18
N GLU A 180 -15.60 -20.90 6.21
CA GLU A 180 -16.51 -22.02 6.42
C GLU A 180 -15.77 -23.26 6.92
N LEU A 181 -14.59 -23.55 6.36
CA LEU A 181 -13.73 -24.65 6.79
C LEU A 181 -13.03 -24.38 8.13
N ASN A 182 -12.54 -23.15 8.35
CA ASN A 182 -11.95 -22.74 9.62
C ASN A 182 -12.31 -21.29 9.93
N ARG A 183 -13.15 -21.12 10.95
CA ARG A 183 -13.65 -19.81 11.37
C ARG A 183 -12.62 -18.94 12.07
N ASN A 184 -11.58 -19.50 12.70
CA ASN A 184 -10.62 -18.75 13.51
C ASN A 184 -9.45 -18.22 12.65
N GLN A 185 -9.77 -17.31 11.72
CA GLN A 185 -8.81 -16.74 10.78
C GLN A 185 -9.05 -15.23 10.62
N PRO A 186 -8.60 -14.39 11.57
CA PRO A 186 -8.84 -12.95 11.55
C PRO A 186 -8.28 -12.27 10.29
N THR A 187 -7.16 -12.77 9.76
CA THR A 187 -6.59 -12.27 8.50
C THR A 187 -7.51 -12.56 7.29
N ALA A 188 -8.10 -13.75 7.21
CA ALA A 188 -9.06 -14.06 6.13
C ALA A 188 -10.33 -13.19 6.24
N MET A 189 -10.79 -12.91 7.46
CA MET A 189 -11.91 -11.97 7.71
C MET A 189 -11.57 -10.54 7.29
N LEU A 190 -10.34 -10.07 7.59
CA LEU A 190 -9.85 -8.77 7.14
C LEU A 190 -9.88 -8.70 5.61
N TYR A 191 -9.31 -9.68 4.91
CA TYR A 191 -9.30 -9.65 3.44
C TYR A 191 -10.70 -9.79 2.85
N LYS A 192 -11.60 -10.60 3.45
CA LYS A 192 -13.02 -10.61 3.09
C LYS A 192 -13.64 -9.21 3.24
N GLY A 193 -13.39 -8.50 4.33
CA GLY A 193 -13.84 -7.11 4.50
C GLY A 193 -13.25 -6.16 3.46
N LEU A 194 -11.98 -6.33 3.10
CA LEU A 194 -11.33 -5.54 2.04
C LEU A 194 -11.96 -5.81 0.67
N THR A 195 -12.33 -7.06 0.34
CA THR A 195 -13.05 -7.36 -0.91
C THR A 195 -14.37 -6.59 -0.99
N PHE A 196 -15.12 -6.50 0.10
CA PHE A 196 -16.34 -5.69 0.17
C PHE A 196 -16.04 -4.20 0.02
N PHE A 197 -15.00 -3.70 0.70
CA PHE A 197 -14.59 -2.30 0.64
C PHE A 197 -14.26 -1.86 -0.79
N HIS A 198 -13.44 -2.63 -1.51
CA HIS A 198 -13.08 -2.32 -2.90
C HIS A 198 -14.26 -2.47 -3.89
N ARG A 199 -15.27 -3.28 -3.55
CA ARG A 199 -16.53 -3.37 -4.30
C ARG A 199 -17.53 -2.26 -3.96
N GLY A 200 -17.21 -1.37 -3.02
CA GLY A 200 -18.09 -0.28 -2.55
C GLY A 200 -19.16 -0.71 -1.55
N LEU A 201 -19.13 -1.97 -1.09
CA LEU A 201 -20.06 -2.54 -0.11
C LEU A 201 -19.58 -2.20 1.32
N LEU A 202 -19.65 -0.90 1.67
CA LEU A 202 -19.01 -0.38 2.87
C LEU A 202 -19.61 -0.92 4.18
N LYS A 203 -20.92 -1.20 4.23
CA LYS A 203 -21.58 -1.70 5.44
C LYS A 203 -21.13 -3.13 5.75
N GLU A 204 -21.08 -3.97 4.72
CA GLU A 204 -20.61 -5.34 4.77
C GLU A 204 -19.12 -5.39 5.13
N ALA A 205 -18.31 -4.47 4.58
CA ALA A 205 -16.91 -4.33 4.95
C ALA A 205 -16.73 -4.01 6.44
N ILE A 206 -17.50 -3.05 6.97
CA ILE A 206 -17.47 -2.66 8.39
C ILE A 206 -17.78 -3.86 9.30
N GLU A 207 -18.82 -4.62 9.00
CA GLU A 207 -19.18 -5.80 9.80
C GLU A 207 -18.09 -6.87 9.75
N ALA A 208 -17.52 -7.15 8.57
CA ALA A 208 -16.40 -8.08 8.45
C ALA A 208 -15.16 -7.64 9.24
N PHE A 209 -14.82 -6.34 9.24
CA PHE A 209 -13.72 -5.82 10.05
C PHE A 209 -13.99 -5.92 11.55
N LYS A 210 -15.23 -5.67 11.99
CA LYS A 210 -15.62 -5.87 13.39
C LYS A 210 -15.54 -7.34 13.79
N GLU A 211 -15.94 -8.27 12.92
CA GLU A 211 -15.78 -9.72 13.16
C GLU A 211 -14.31 -10.11 13.32
N ALA A 212 -13.43 -9.60 12.46
CA ALA A 212 -11.98 -9.80 12.60
C ALA A 212 -11.47 -9.29 13.96
N LEU A 213 -11.95 -8.14 14.42
CA LEU A 213 -11.59 -7.54 15.71
C LEU A 213 -12.17 -8.29 16.93
N LYS A 214 -13.31 -8.99 16.77
CA LYS A 214 -13.84 -9.88 17.82
C LYS A 214 -12.92 -11.08 18.07
N GLN A 215 -12.24 -11.57 17.02
CA GLN A 215 -11.28 -12.67 17.14
C GLN A 215 -9.89 -12.20 17.57
N LYS A 216 -9.43 -11.08 17.02
CA LYS A 216 -8.13 -10.48 17.32
C LYS A 216 -8.31 -9.01 17.68
N VAL A 217 -8.33 -8.72 18.99
CA VAL A 217 -8.57 -7.38 19.52
C VAL A 217 -7.41 -6.43 19.21
N ASP A 218 -6.17 -6.92 19.16
CA ASP A 218 -4.96 -6.16 18.89
C ASP A 218 -4.60 -6.11 17.39
N PHE A 219 -5.61 -6.06 16.51
CA PHE A 219 -5.40 -6.09 15.06
C PHE A 219 -5.38 -4.69 14.43
N ILE A 220 -4.19 -4.11 14.33
CA ILE A 220 -3.95 -2.75 13.81
C ILE A 220 -4.56 -2.58 12.40
N ASP A 221 -4.32 -3.52 11.49
CA ASP A 221 -4.83 -3.43 10.11
C ASP A 221 -6.36 -3.44 10.04
N ALA A 222 -7.03 -4.20 10.91
CA ALA A 222 -8.49 -4.20 10.97
C ALA A 222 -9.04 -2.86 11.49
N TYR A 223 -8.43 -2.26 12.52
CA TYR A 223 -8.81 -0.92 12.97
C TYR A 223 -8.55 0.16 11.92
N LYS A 224 -7.42 0.08 11.20
CA LYS A 224 -7.07 0.98 10.09
C LYS A 224 -8.12 0.90 8.98
N SER A 225 -8.43 -0.31 8.51
CA SER A 225 -9.42 -0.55 7.45
C SER A 225 -10.83 -0.16 7.89
N LEU A 226 -11.19 -0.40 9.15
CA LEU A 226 -12.46 0.04 9.73
C LEU A 226 -12.56 1.57 9.75
N GLY A 227 -11.50 2.27 10.16
CA GLY A 227 -11.46 3.73 10.15
C GLY A 227 -11.59 4.31 8.73
N GLN A 228 -10.95 3.66 7.76
CA GLN A 228 -11.08 4.03 6.35
C GLN A 228 -12.51 3.78 5.83
N ALA A 229 -13.13 2.65 6.15
CA ALA A 229 -14.50 2.36 5.76
C ALA A 229 -15.51 3.36 6.36
N TYR A 230 -15.35 3.74 7.64
CA TYR A 230 -16.18 4.77 8.25
C TYR A 230 -15.98 6.15 7.62
N ARG A 231 -14.73 6.50 7.24
CA ARG A 231 -14.44 7.73 6.50
C ARG A 231 -15.20 7.78 5.17
N GLU A 232 -15.13 6.71 4.38
CA GLU A 232 -15.85 6.63 3.09
C GLU A 232 -17.37 6.67 3.27
N LEU A 233 -17.89 6.14 4.39
CA LEU A 233 -19.30 6.23 4.75
C LEU A 233 -19.70 7.63 5.26
N GLY A 234 -18.75 8.53 5.48
CA GLY A 234 -18.97 9.87 6.05
C GLY A 234 -19.13 9.91 7.57
N ASN A 235 -18.91 8.80 8.27
CA ASN A 235 -18.97 8.76 9.74
C ASN A 235 -17.60 9.13 10.33
N PHE A 236 -17.38 10.44 10.47
CA PHE A 236 -16.12 11.00 10.95
C PHE A 236 -15.77 10.60 12.40
N GLU A 237 -16.77 10.52 13.28
CA GLU A 237 -16.56 10.17 14.70
C GLU A 237 -16.05 8.73 14.83
N ALA A 238 -16.74 7.77 14.20
CA ALA A 238 -16.35 6.37 14.23
C ALA A 238 -14.99 6.15 13.54
N ALA A 239 -14.73 6.86 12.43
CA ALA A 239 -13.44 6.82 11.75
C ALA A 239 -12.29 7.30 12.68
N THR A 240 -12.50 8.40 13.39
CA THR A 240 -11.55 8.95 14.35
C THR A 240 -11.26 7.97 15.49
N GLU A 241 -12.30 7.35 16.06
CA GLU A 241 -12.16 6.35 17.11
C GLU A 241 -11.35 5.13 16.63
N SER A 242 -11.68 4.61 15.44
CA SER A 242 -10.96 3.47 14.85
C SER A 242 -9.48 3.77 14.59
N PHE A 243 -9.15 4.93 14.00
CA PHE A 243 -7.76 5.32 13.81
C PHE A 243 -7.04 5.57 15.14
N GLN A 244 -7.70 6.13 16.13
CA GLN A 244 -7.14 6.31 17.47
C GLN A 244 -6.81 4.96 18.11
N LYS A 245 -7.71 3.96 18.03
CA LYS A 245 -7.45 2.60 18.52
C LYS A 245 -6.24 1.95 17.83
N ALA A 246 -6.12 2.08 16.51
CA ALA A 246 -4.94 1.61 15.78
C ALA A 246 -3.63 2.28 16.27
N LEU A 247 -3.66 3.59 16.55
CA LEU A 247 -2.50 4.34 17.05
C LEU A 247 -2.20 4.08 18.55
N LEU A 248 -3.19 3.67 19.34
CA LEU A 248 -2.96 3.22 20.72
C LEU A 248 -2.18 1.90 20.74
N LEU A 249 -2.47 1.00 19.79
CA LEU A 249 -1.73 -0.26 19.63
C LEU A 249 -0.31 -0.02 19.09
N ASN A 250 -0.15 0.90 18.12
CA ASN A 250 1.15 1.31 17.62
C ASN A 250 1.17 2.80 17.25
N GLN A 251 1.78 3.60 18.13
CA GLN A 251 1.87 5.07 17.98
C GLN A 251 2.70 5.50 16.76
N ASN A 252 3.57 4.63 16.26
CA ASN A 252 4.45 4.89 15.14
C ASN A 252 3.97 4.22 13.84
N HIS A 253 2.70 3.79 13.78
CA HIS A 253 2.16 3.20 12.56
C HIS A 253 1.90 4.28 11.48
N VAL A 254 2.86 4.44 10.56
CA VAL A 254 2.91 5.52 9.57
C VAL A 254 1.64 5.58 8.70
N GLN A 255 1.19 4.43 8.19
CA GLN A 255 0.00 4.37 7.33
C GLN A 255 -1.25 4.88 8.06
N THR A 256 -1.40 4.60 9.36
CA THR A 256 -2.55 5.10 10.13
C THR A 256 -2.44 6.61 10.37
N LEU A 257 -1.24 7.13 10.67
CA LEU A 257 -1.01 8.58 10.79
C LEU A 257 -1.37 9.31 9.50
N GLN A 258 -0.96 8.77 8.36
CA GLN A 258 -1.29 9.30 7.03
C GLN A 258 -2.80 9.32 6.79
N LEU A 259 -3.49 8.18 6.98
CA LEU A 259 -4.93 8.07 6.73
C LEU A 259 -5.77 8.95 7.67
N ARG A 260 -5.39 9.01 8.95
CA ARG A 260 -6.03 9.90 9.93
C ARG A 260 -5.78 11.37 9.60
N GLY A 261 -4.55 11.73 9.22
CA GLY A 261 -4.22 13.08 8.79
C GLY A 261 -5.03 13.50 7.56
N LEU A 262 -5.19 12.61 6.58
CA LEU A 262 -6.01 12.83 5.39
C LEU A 262 -7.49 13.04 5.75
N MET A 263 -8.04 12.20 6.62
CA MET A 263 -9.41 12.36 7.14
C MET A 263 -9.59 13.71 7.84
N LEU A 264 -8.68 14.10 8.72
CA LEU A 264 -8.72 15.39 9.43
C LEU A 264 -8.62 16.58 8.48
N TYR A 265 -7.80 16.47 7.43
CA TYR A 265 -7.70 17.48 6.39
C TYR A 265 -9.04 17.68 5.67
N HIS A 266 -9.68 16.60 5.22
CA HIS A 266 -10.98 16.66 4.55
C HIS A 266 -12.11 17.17 5.45
N HIS A 267 -12.04 16.88 6.74
CA HIS A 267 -12.99 17.42 7.72
C HIS A 267 -12.75 18.90 8.05
N GLY A 268 -11.61 19.47 7.68
CA GLY A 268 -11.25 20.87 7.96
C GLY A 268 -10.43 21.08 9.25
N SER A 269 -10.11 20.03 9.99
CA SER A 269 -9.23 20.06 11.18
C SER A 269 -7.74 20.16 10.80
N LEU A 270 -7.39 21.21 10.05
CA LEU A 270 -6.09 21.38 9.39
C LEU A 270 -4.89 21.37 10.36
N GLN A 271 -5.05 21.93 11.55
CA GLN A 271 -3.98 21.94 12.57
C GLN A 271 -3.68 20.52 13.10
N GLU A 272 -4.71 19.69 13.27
CA GLU A 272 -4.53 18.31 13.71
C GLU A 272 -4.02 17.42 12.58
N ALA A 273 -4.48 17.66 11.35
CA ALA A 273 -3.93 17.03 10.15
C ALA A 273 -2.42 17.27 10.06
N LEU A 274 -1.98 18.52 10.23
CA LEU A 274 -0.56 18.87 10.28
C LEU A 274 0.22 18.15 11.37
N LYS A 275 -0.34 17.96 12.57
CA LYS A 275 0.34 17.20 13.64
C LYS A 275 0.60 15.75 13.18
N ASN A 276 -0.39 15.12 12.56
CA ASN A 276 -0.27 13.76 12.02
C ASN A 276 0.76 13.69 10.89
N PHE A 277 0.72 14.59 9.92
CA PHE A 277 1.70 14.62 8.83
C PHE A 277 3.11 14.93 9.33
N LYS A 278 3.28 15.86 10.29
CA LYS A 278 4.58 16.10 10.92
C LYS A 278 5.11 14.85 11.62
N ARG A 279 4.25 14.10 12.33
CA ARG A 279 4.64 12.85 12.98
C ARG A 279 5.01 11.76 11.96
N CYS A 280 4.23 11.61 10.89
CA CYS A 280 4.55 10.73 9.77
C CYS A 280 5.96 11.04 9.21
N LEU A 281 6.27 12.33 9.01
CA LEU A 281 7.56 12.77 8.47
C LEU A 281 8.73 12.72 9.47
N GLN A 282 8.46 12.59 10.76
CA GLN A 282 9.51 12.28 11.74
C GLN A 282 9.95 10.81 11.63
N LEU A 283 9.02 9.92 11.27
CA LEU A 283 9.26 8.49 11.13
C LEU A 283 9.82 8.16 9.73
N GLU A 284 9.23 8.75 8.70
CA GLU A 284 9.64 8.60 7.30
C GLU A 284 9.85 10.00 6.67
N PRO A 285 11.07 10.57 6.75
CA PRO A 285 11.37 11.92 6.26
C PRO A 285 11.06 12.16 4.78
N TYR A 286 11.09 11.08 4.00
CA TYR A 286 10.92 11.04 2.54
C TYR A 286 9.53 10.57 2.10
N ASN A 287 8.56 10.40 3.01
CA ASN A 287 7.21 10.01 2.65
C ASN A 287 6.53 11.14 1.85
N GLU A 288 6.39 10.91 0.54
CA GLU A 288 5.90 11.90 -0.43
C GLU A 288 4.47 12.35 -0.11
N VAL A 289 3.59 11.39 0.24
CA VAL A 289 2.18 11.68 0.55
C VAL A 289 2.08 12.59 1.77
N CYS A 290 2.82 12.31 2.83
CA CYS A 290 2.80 13.14 4.04
C CYS A 290 3.42 14.52 3.81
N GLN A 291 4.48 14.65 3.00
CA GLN A 291 5.03 15.97 2.64
C GLN A 291 4.04 16.77 1.78
N TYR A 292 3.44 16.13 0.78
CA TYR A 292 2.44 16.74 -0.08
C TYR A 292 1.23 17.25 0.72
N MET A 293 0.65 16.39 1.55
CA MET A 293 -0.52 16.73 2.37
C MET A 293 -0.21 17.75 3.46
N LYS A 294 1.03 17.77 3.99
CA LYS A 294 1.50 18.86 4.86
C LYS A 294 1.49 20.20 4.12
N GLY A 295 2.01 20.22 2.89
CA GLY A 295 2.00 21.41 2.04
C GLY A 295 0.58 21.92 1.77
N LEU A 296 -0.32 21.02 1.36
CA LEU A 296 -1.74 21.35 1.17
C LEU A 296 -2.41 21.85 2.45
N SER A 297 -2.10 21.26 3.60
CA SER A 297 -2.63 21.71 4.89
C SER A 297 -2.18 23.14 5.22
N HIS A 298 -0.94 23.51 4.91
CA HIS A 298 -0.46 24.90 5.04
C HIS A 298 -1.18 25.85 4.09
N VAL A 299 -1.34 25.46 2.81
CA VAL A 299 -2.11 26.23 1.81
C VAL A 299 -3.55 26.45 2.27
N ALA A 300 -4.20 25.41 2.78
CA ALA A 300 -5.57 25.48 3.28
C ALA A 300 -5.72 26.36 4.54
N MET A 301 -4.64 26.68 5.25
CA MET A 301 -4.66 27.67 6.33
C MET A 301 -4.23 29.08 5.87
N GLY A 302 -3.97 29.25 4.57
CA GLY A 302 -3.46 30.50 3.99
C GLY A 302 -1.97 30.74 4.23
N GLN A 303 -1.21 29.72 4.63
CA GLN A 303 0.25 29.77 4.87
C GLN A 303 1.02 29.32 3.62
N PHE A 304 0.88 30.08 2.54
CA PHE A 304 1.32 29.67 1.20
C PHE A 304 2.82 29.45 1.07
N TYR A 305 3.65 30.30 1.69
CA TYR A 305 5.10 30.14 1.67
C TYR A 305 5.53 28.78 2.26
N GLU A 306 5.00 28.43 3.43
CA GLU A 306 5.26 27.13 4.08
C GLU A 306 4.70 25.96 3.27
N GLY A 307 3.57 26.17 2.59
CA GLY A 307 2.97 25.22 1.64
C GLY A 307 3.91 24.88 0.49
N ILE A 308 4.37 25.90 -0.25
CA ILE A 308 5.28 25.73 -1.39
C ILE A 308 6.63 25.17 -0.92
N LYS A 309 7.14 25.61 0.23
CA LYS A 309 8.37 25.07 0.81
C LYS A 309 8.26 23.57 1.11
N ALA A 310 7.15 23.13 1.70
CA ALA A 310 6.90 21.72 1.97
C ALA A 310 6.75 20.89 0.69
N GLN A 311 6.04 21.42 -0.31
CA GLN A 311 5.88 20.78 -1.62
C GLN A 311 7.22 20.68 -2.37
N THR A 312 8.02 21.75 -2.39
CA THR A 312 9.35 21.76 -3.04
C THR A 312 10.27 20.68 -2.45
N LYS A 313 10.09 20.31 -1.16
CA LYS A 313 10.85 19.22 -0.55
C LYS A 313 10.55 17.85 -1.17
N VAL A 314 9.35 17.61 -1.70
CA VAL A 314 9.01 16.38 -2.44
C VAL A 314 9.85 16.28 -3.71
N MET A 315 10.11 17.42 -4.37
CA MET A 315 10.92 17.49 -5.59
C MET A 315 12.43 17.34 -5.34
N LEU A 316 12.90 17.33 -4.09
CA LEU A 316 14.32 17.03 -3.81
C LEU A 316 14.65 15.54 -4.03
N ASN A 317 13.62 14.68 -4.06
CA ASN A 317 13.73 13.25 -4.28
C ASN A 317 13.23 12.90 -5.68
N ASP A 318 13.91 13.42 -6.71
CA ASP A 318 13.53 13.12 -8.09
C ASP A 318 13.58 11.60 -8.37
N PRO A 319 12.55 11.03 -9.01
CA PRO A 319 12.57 9.64 -9.44
C PRO A 319 13.79 9.36 -10.31
N LEU A 320 14.47 8.24 -10.07
CA LEU A 320 15.64 7.86 -10.88
C LEU A 320 15.22 7.59 -12.34
N PRO A 321 16.13 7.74 -13.32
CA PRO A 321 15.84 7.40 -14.71
C PRO A 321 15.26 5.98 -14.84
N GLY A 322 14.08 5.86 -15.46
CA GLY A 322 13.36 4.59 -15.61
C GLY A 322 12.39 4.26 -14.46
N GLN A 323 12.43 4.98 -13.35
CA GLN A 323 11.43 4.87 -12.29
C GLN A 323 10.19 5.70 -12.61
N LYS A 324 9.00 5.09 -12.49
CA LYS A 324 7.73 5.80 -12.66
C LYS A 324 7.55 6.79 -11.50
N ALA A 325 7.40 8.07 -11.84
CA ALA A 325 7.09 9.11 -10.87
C ALA A 325 5.75 8.83 -10.16
N SER A 326 5.68 9.10 -8.86
CA SER A 326 4.42 8.98 -8.13
C SER A 326 3.42 10.06 -8.56
N PRO A 327 2.10 9.81 -8.45
CA PRO A 327 1.09 10.82 -8.67
C PRO A 327 1.29 12.08 -7.81
N GLU A 328 1.72 11.91 -6.56
CA GLU A 328 1.98 13.01 -5.63
C GLU A 328 3.16 13.86 -6.09
N TYR A 329 4.25 13.24 -6.54
CA TYR A 329 5.40 13.94 -7.12
C TYR A 329 4.97 14.76 -8.35
N LEU A 330 4.21 14.16 -9.27
CA LEU A 330 3.73 14.84 -10.47
C LEU A 330 2.85 16.05 -10.11
N LYS A 331 1.87 15.86 -9.23
CA LYS A 331 0.99 16.94 -8.73
C LYS A 331 1.79 18.09 -8.12
N VAL A 332 2.81 17.79 -7.31
CA VAL A 332 3.68 18.81 -6.71
C VAL A 332 4.37 19.66 -7.78
N LYS A 333 4.90 19.04 -8.84
CA LYS A 333 5.59 19.76 -9.92
C LYS A 333 4.66 20.75 -10.63
N TYR A 334 3.45 20.31 -10.99
CA TYR A 334 2.45 21.22 -11.57
C TYR A 334 2.01 22.32 -10.59
N LEU A 335 1.79 21.99 -9.32
CA LEU A 335 1.39 22.97 -8.30
C LEU A 335 2.46 24.03 -8.05
N ARG A 336 3.75 23.65 -8.07
CA ARG A 336 4.86 24.59 -7.96
C ARG A 336 4.83 25.59 -9.12
N GLU A 337 4.75 25.09 -10.35
CA GLU A 337 4.75 25.93 -11.54
C GLU A 337 3.52 26.84 -11.61
N TYR A 338 2.35 26.31 -11.27
CA TYR A 338 1.14 27.11 -11.16
C TYR A 338 1.26 28.21 -10.08
N SER A 339 1.86 27.88 -8.93
CA SER A 339 2.09 28.84 -7.85
C SER A 339 3.06 29.96 -8.27
N ARG A 340 4.11 29.62 -9.02
CA ARG A 340 5.08 30.58 -9.55
C ARG A 340 4.49 31.49 -10.62
N TYR A 341 3.71 30.92 -11.54
CA TYR A 341 2.93 31.68 -12.51
C TYR A 341 2.05 32.73 -11.81
N LEU A 342 1.24 32.30 -10.86
CA LEU A 342 0.36 33.22 -10.13
C LEU A 342 1.15 34.28 -9.35
N HIS A 343 2.30 33.92 -8.79
CA HIS A 343 3.16 34.84 -8.07
C HIS A 343 3.77 35.90 -9.00
N ALA A 344 4.19 35.54 -10.20
CA ALA A 344 4.76 36.47 -11.18
C ALA A 344 3.74 37.51 -11.69
N HIS A 345 2.44 37.19 -11.62
CA HIS A 345 1.34 38.04 -12.10
C HIS A 345 0.59 38.76 -10.97
N LEU A 346 1.14 38.82 -9.75
CA LEU A 346 0.46 39.46 -8.59
C LEU A 346 0.13 40.93 -8.84
N ASP A 347 1.03 41.65 -9.50
CA ASP A 347 0.87 43.08 -9.80
C ASP A 347 0.06 43.31 -11.10
N THR A 348 -0.09 42.29 -11.94
CA THR A 348 -0.84 42.34 -13.19
C THR A 348 -2.36 42.38 -12.93
N PRO A 349 -3.14 43.21 -13.63
CA PRO A 349 -4.60 43.17 -13.62
C PRO A 349 -5.15 41.80 -14.07
N LEU A 350 -6.22 41.31 -13.42
CA LEU A 350 -6.85 40.02 -13.71
C LEU A 350 -7.36 39.86 -15.16
N THR A 351 -7.57 40.98 -15.86
CA THR A 351 -8.00 41.01 -17.27
C THR A 351 -6.85 40.82 -18.25
N GLU A 352 -5.61 40.96 -17.80
CA GLU A 352 -4.41 41.00 -18.63
C GLU A 352 -3.62 39.69 -18.59
N TYR A 353 -4.02 38.75 -17.74
CA TYR A 353 -3.43 37.41 -17.71
C TYR A 353 -4.54 36.36 -17.65
N SER A 354 -4.31 35.24 -18.32
CA SER A 354 -5.19 34.09 -18.30
C SER A 354 -4.35 32.84 -18.25
N VAL A 355 -4.48 32.07 -17.16
CA VAL A 355 -3.90 30.71 -17.08
C VAL A 355 -4.24 29.91 -18.33
N ASP A 356 -5.42 30.18 -18.91
CA ASP A 356 -5.89 29.41 -20.03
C ASP A 356 -5.15 29.66 -21.33
N MET A 357 -4.61 30.87 -21.49
CA MET A 357 -3.88 31.34 -22.66
C MET A 357 -2.36 31.32 -22.45
N ASP A 358 -1.92 31.65 -21.23
CA ASP A 358 -0.53 31.93 -20.91
C ASP A 358 0.27 30.66 -20.58
N LEU A 359 -0.40 29.58 -20.17
CA LEU A 359 0.21 28.26 -20.03
C LEU A 359 -0.14 27.39 -21.25
N PRO A 360 0.83 26.59 -21.77
CA PRO A 360 0.57 25.68 -22.88
C PRO A 360 -0.63 24.76 -22.63
N GLY A 361 -1.40 24.46 -23.68
CA GLY A 361 -2.52 23.51 -23.58
C GLY A 361 -2.06 22.14 -23.09
N SER A 362 -0.86 21.70 -23.51
CA SER A 362 -0.17 20.49 -23.06
C SER A 362 0.02 20.45 -21.54
N PHE A 363 0.30 21.59 -20.89
CA PHE A 363 0.46 21.68 -19.43
C PHE A 363 -0.80 21.23 -18.69
N LYS A 364 -1.96 21.77 -19.07
CA LYS A 364 -3.23 21.45 -18.40
C LYS A 364 -3.66 20.02 -18.67
N ASP A 365 -3.50 19.58 -19.91
CA ASP A 365 -3.80 18.22 -20.33
C ASP A 365 -2.97 17.20 -19.54
N HIS A 366 -1.66 17.44 -19.42
CA HIS A 366 -0.79 16.55 -18.67
C HIS A 366 -1.07 16.61 -17.17
N TRP A 367 -1.38 17.79 -16.62
CA TRP A 367 -1.76 17.91 -15.22
C TRP A 367 -3.06 17.14 -14.92
N ALA A 368 -4.11 17.34 -15.72
CA ALA A 368 -5.39 16.66 -15.56
C ALA A 368 -5.29 15.14 -15.72
N LYS A 369 -4.43 14.66 -16.63
CA LYS A 369 -4.15 13.25 -16.89
C LYS A 369 -3.08 12.66 -15.96
N ASN A 370 -2.51 13.46 -15.05
CA ASN A 370 -1.42 13.09 -14.16
C ASN A 370 -0.23 12.44 -14.91
N LEU A 371 0.20 13.08 -16.00
CA LEU A 371 1.29 12.64 -16.87
C LEU A 371 2.63 13.27 -16.46
N PRO A 372 3.77 12.64 -16.81
CA PRO A 372 5.09 13.22 -16.65
C PRO A 372 5.18 14.64 -17.23
N PHE A 373 5.88 15.51 -16.50
CA PHE A 373 6.16 16.88 -16.91
C PHE A 373 7.31 16.88 -17.92
N LEU A 374 6.99 16.49 -19.15
CA LEU A 374 7.85 16.47 -20.33
C LEU A 374 7.15 17.32 -21.39
N ILE A 375 7.28 18.64 -21.25
CA ILE A 375 6.59 19.62 -22.08
C ILE A 375 7.67 20.47 -22.74
N ASP A 376 7.89 20.25 -24.04
CA ASP A 376 8.99 20.88 -24.78
C ASP A 376 8.74 22.38 -25.06
N ASP A 377 7.47 22.78 -25.09
CA ASP A 377 7.02 24.16 -25.35
C ASP A 377 6.76 24.96 -24.05
N TYR A 378 7.25 24.48 -22.91
CA TYR A 378 7.02 25.11 -21.61
C TYR A 378 8.25 25.89 -21.11
N GLU A 379 8.03 27.16 -20.80
CA GLU A 379 9.01 28.00 -20.11
C GLU A 379 8.79 27.99 -18.59
N GLU A 380 9.86 27.68 -17.84
CA GLU A 380 9.84 27.66 -16.37
C GLU A 380 9.46 29.04 -15.83
N GLN A 381 8.47 29.08 -14.93
CA GLN A 381 7.95 30.35 -14.43
C GLN A 381 8.98 31.06 -13.54
N PRO A 382 8.93 32.38 -13.37
CA PRO A 382 9.84 33.08 -12.48
C PRO A 382 9.84 32.49 -11.05
N GLY A 383 10.99 32.45 -10.39
CA GLY A 383 11.09 32.01 -9.00
C GLY A 383 10.23 32.87 -8.07
N LEU A 384 9.87 32.33 -6.90
CA LEU A 384 9.23 33.13 -5.85
C LEU A 384 10.13 34.32 -5.50
N GLN A 385 9.65 35.53 -5.70
CA GLN A 385 10.44 36.74 -5.48
C GLN A 385 10.42 37.12 -3.99
N PRO A 386 11.57 37.07 -3.27
CA PRO A 386 11.60 37.19 -1.80
C PRO A 386 11.26 38.58 -1.26
N HIS A 387 11.25 39.61 -2.12
CA HIS A 387 10.97 40.99 -1.74
C HIS A 387 9.47 41.34 -1.73
N ILE A 388 8.62 40.46 -2.29
CA ILE A 388 7.17 40.58 -2.17
C ILE A 388 6.78 40.02 -0.79
N ASN A 389 6.73 40.90 0.21
CA ASN A 389 6.16 40.56 1.51
C ASN A 389 4.71 40.11 1.30
N LEU A 390 4.41 38.83 1.54
CA LEU A 390 3.04 38.36 1.75
C LEU A 390 2.46 39.15 2.93
N ILE A 391 1.76 40.25 2.66
CA ILE A 391 1.27 41.13 3.70
C ILE A 391 0.31 40.33 4.59
N PHE A 392 0.72 40.05 5.83
CA PHE A 392 -0.11 39.50 6.89
C PHE A 392 -1.11 40.57 7.33
N LEU A 393 -2.21 40.75 6.58
CA LEU A 393 -3.33 41.60 6.99
C LEU A 393 -4.41 40.73 7.64
N PHE A 394 -4.24 40.43 8.93
CA PHE A 394 -5.34 39.99 9.78
C PHE A 394 -5.59 41.05 10.85
N SER A 395 -6.53 41.96 10.58
CA SER A 395 -7.15 42.74 11.64
C SER A 395 -8.12 41.82 12.40
N LYS A 396 -8.01 41.81 13.74
CA LYS A 396 -8.85 41.01 14.67
C LYS A 396 -10.37 41.14 14.45
N LYS A 397 -10.83 42.14 13.70
CA LYS A 397 -12.25 42.45 13.48
C LYS A 397 -12.89 41.62 12.36
N GLU A 398 -12.11 41.15 11.39
CA GLU A 398 -12.62 40.39 10.22
C GLU A 398 -12.79 38.89 10.50
N ARG A 399 -12.05 38.36 11.49
CA ARG A 399 -12.10 36.94 11.87
C ARG A 399 -13.51 36.47 12.30
N LYS A 400 -14.28 37.33 12.99
CA LYS A 400 -15.67 37.04 13.40
C LYS A 400 -16.69 37.03 12.25
N ARG A 401 -16.39 37.69 11.12
CA ARG A 401 -17.32 37.77 9.98
C ARG A 401 -17.13 36.59 9.01
N GLU A 402 -15.89 36.13 8.85
CA GLU A 402 -15.59 34.95 8.03
C GLU A 402 -15.90 33.63 8.75
N GLU A 403 -15.74 33.56 10.08
CA GLU A 403 -16.12 32.36 10.85
C GLU A 403 -17.63 32.03 10.70
N GLY A 404 -18.49 33.04 10.55
CA GLY A 404 -19.92 32.85 10.28
C GLY A 404 -20.26 32.50 8.82
N GLY A 405 -19.46 32.94 7.85
CA GLY A 405 -19.68 32.69 6.41
C GLY A 405 -19.06 31.38 5.91
N ALA A 406 -17.88 31.02 6.43
CA ALA A 406 -17.22 29.76 6.12
C ALA A 406 -17.96 28.55 6.72
N ALA A 407 -18.55 28.71 7.92
CA ALA A 407 -19.41 27.69 8.51
C ALA A 407 -20.69 27.44 7.67
N ALA A 408 -21.31 28.50 7.11
CA ALA A 408 -22.50 28.37 6.27
C ALA A 408 -22.23 27.81 4.85
N ALA A 409 -21.03 28.02 4.31
CA ALA A 409 -20.63 27.49 3.00
C ALA A 409 -20.27 25.99 3.06
N MET A 410 -19.74 25.50 4.18
CA MET A 410 -19.44 24.07 4.35
C MET A 410 -20.71 23.23 4.59
N ASP A 411 -21.76 23.82 5.16
CA ASP A 411 -23.00 23.11 5.54
C ASP A 411 -23.98 22.87 4.37
N SER A 412 -23.78 23.54 3.22
CA SER A 412 -24.79 23.57 2.14
C SER A 412 -24.50 22.68 0.93
N GLY A 413 -23.36 21.99 0.84
CA GLY A 413 -23.06 21.03 -0.24
C GLY A 413 -23.22 21.58 -1.67
N LYS A 414 -23.28 22.90 -1.83
CA LYS A 414 -23.39 23.60 -3.10
C LYS A 414 -22.02 24.17 -3.43
N LEU A 415 -21.37 23.62 -4.46
CA LEU A 415 -20.33 24.36 -5.18
C LEU A 415 -20.93 25.72 -5.54
N TRP A 416 -20.26 26.81 -5.16
CA TRP A 416 -20.69 28.17 -5.45
C TRP A 416 -21.00 28.30 -6.94
N PRO A 417 -22.24 28.59 -7.34
CA PRO A 417 -22.50 29.13 -8.66
C PRO A 417 -22.00 30.56 -8.69
N GLU A 418 -21.48 30.97 -9.84
CA GLU A 418 -21.43 32.33 -10.39
C GLU A 418 -21.56 33.47 -9.37
N VAL A 419 -20.43 34.17 -9.14
CA VAL A 419 -20.34 35.58 -8.78
C VAL A 419 -21.57 36.13 -8.02
N TYR A 420 -21.53 36.10 -6.68
CA TYR A 420 -22.54 36.83 -5.89
C TYR A 420 -22.60 38.30 -6.33
N PRO A 421 -23.74 38.80 -6.84
CA PRO A 421 -23.85 40.16 -7.38
C PRO A 421 -23.96 41.26 -6.29
N GLY A 422 -23.54 40.94 -5.05
CA GLY A 422 -23.68 41.81 -3.88
C GLY A 422 -22.41 42.55 -3.46
N TRP A 423 -21.23 42.19 -3.97
CA TRP A 423 -20.00 42.93 -3.69
C TRP A 423 -19.90 44.14 -4.63
N ARG A 424 -20.74 45.15 -4.39
CA ARG A 424 -20.47 46.49 -4.90
C ARG A 424 -19.09 46.89 -4.40
N GLN A 425 -18.24 47.27 -5.35
CA GLN A 425 -16.96 47.92 -5.17
C GLN A 425 -17.06 48.95 -4.04
N SER A 426 -16.61 48.58 -2.84
CA SER A 426 -16.25 49.58 -1.84
C SER A 426 -14.92 50.17 -2.31
N PRO A 427 -14.83 51.48 -2.56
CA PRO A 427 -13.60 52.11 -3.06
C PRO A 427 -12.40 51.92 -2.12
N ASP A 428 -12.65 51.58 -0.85
CA ASP A 428 -11.65 51.46 0.20
C ASP A 428 -11.10 50.03 0.43
N LEU A 429 -11.60 49.01 -0.28
CA LEU A 429 -10.92 47.71 -0.27
C LEU A 429 -9.74 47.78 -1.24
N ASN A 430 -8.57 48.11 -0.67
CA ASN A 430 -7.29 48.18 -1.35
C ASN A 430 -7.16 47.04 -2.38
N ARG A 431 -6.96 47.36 -3.67
CA ARG A 431 -7.06 46.45 -4.83
C ARG A 431 -6.23 45.17 -4.66
N SER A 432 -5.12 45.26 -3.94
CA SER A 432 -4.24 44.13 -3.57
C SER A 432 -4.91 43.13 -2.61
N LYS A 433 -5.80 43.57 -1.72
CA LYS A 433 -6.58 42.70 -0.81
C LYS A 433 -7.52 41.79 -1.59
N CYS A 434 -8.31 42.32 -2.53
CA CYS A 434 -9.22 41.51 -3.36
C CYS A 434 -8.46 40.49 -4.22
N LYS A 435 -7.32 40.88 -4.79
CA LYS A 435 -6.47 39.97 -5.60
C LYS A 435 -5.88 38.84 -4.74
N PHE A 436 -5.42 39.15 -3.53
CA PHE A 436 -4.92 38.14 -2.59
C PHE A 436 -6.01 37.15 -2.15
N PHE A 437 -7.26 37.62 -1.97
CA PHE A 437 -8.41 36.77 -1.66
C PHE A 437 -8.79 35.81 -2.80
N LEU A 438 -8.68 36.25 -4.06
CA LEU A 438 -8.89 35.40 -5.24
C LEU A 438 -7.76 34.40 -5.46
N TRP A 439 -6.50 34.81 -5.23
CA TRP A 439 -5.35 33.91 -5.21
C TRP A 439 -5.52 32.83 -4.13
N ARG A 440 -5.96 33.24 -2.92
CA ARG A 440 -6.43 32.34 -1.86
C ARG A 440 -7.46 31.34 -2.39
N GLY A 441 -8.56 31.82 -2.96
CA GLY A 441 -9.65 30.97 -3.47
C GLY A 441 -9.19 29.95 -4.52
N LYS A 442 -8.35 30.35 -5.47
CA LYS A 442 -7.83 29.43 -6.50
C LYS A 442 -6.88 28.37 -5.94
N LEU A 443 -6.05 28.71 -4.95
CA LEU A 443 -5.19 27.73 -4.26
C LEU A 443 -6.00 26.76 -3.37
N TYR A 444 -7.12 27.21 -2.78
CA TYR A 444 -8.04 26.33 -2.06
C TYR A 444 -8.69 25.26 -2.96
N HIS A 445 -8.99 25.61 -4.22
CA HIS A 445 -9.56 24.69 -5.20
C HIS A 445 -8.57 23.64 -5.74
N LEU A 446 -7.29 23.70 -5.38
CA LEU A 446 -6.25 22.73 -5.78
C LEU A 446 -6.13 21.52 -4.85
N GLY A 447 -6.97 21.42 -3.81
CA GLY A 447 -7.09 20.21 -3.01
C GLY A 447 -7.51 19.01 -3.86
N PRO A 448 -7.20 17.76 -3.45
CA PRO A 448 -7.61 16.57 -4.21
C PRO A 448 -9.12 16.61 -4.47
N PRO A 449 -9.59 16.26 -5.68
CA PRO A 449 -11.01 16.21 -5.96
C PRO A 449 -11.65 15.22 -4.99
N VAL A 450 -12.59 15.69 -4.18
CA VAL A 450 -13.46 14.81 -3.40
C VAL A 450 -14.29 14.04 -4.42
N SER A 451 -14.05 12.75 -4.54
CA SER A 451 -14.89 11.87 -5.36
C SER A 451 -16.24 11.70 -4.69
N HIS A 452 -17.15 12.67 -4.89
CA HIS A 452 -18.56 12.43 -4.68
C HIS A 452 -19.10 11.56 -5.81
N ARG A 453 -18.85 10.25 -5.73
CA ARG A 453 -19.71 9.24 -6.37
C ARG A 453 -20.73 8.78 -5.33
N SER A 454 -21.80 9.55 -5.17
CA SER A 454 -23.08 9.08 -4.60
C SER A 454 -24.15 10.18 -4.63
N ARG A 455 -24.97 10.17 -5.68
CA ARG A 455 -26.38 10.59 -5.73
C ARG A 455 -26.91 10.23 -7.12
N SER A 456 -27.39 9.00 -7.26
CA SER A 456 -28.83 8.68 -7.29
C SER A 456 -29.54 9.26 -8.51
N LEU A 457 -29.75 8.37 -9.48
CA LEU A 457 -30.91 8.37 -10.37
C LEU A 457 -32.18 8.75 -9.59
N VAL A 458 -33.02 9.61 -10.19
CA VAL A 458 -34.50 9.60 -10.26
C VAL A 458 -35.03 11.03 -10.49
N GLU A 459 -36.10 11.10 -11.28
CA GLU A 459 -36.95 12.22 -11.76
C GLU A 459 -36.53 12.88 -13.09
N GLU A 460 -36.99 12.41 -14.24
CA GLU A 460 -38.35 12.41 -14.85
C GLU A 460 -38.76 13.72 -15.56
N SER A 461 -38.81 13.61 -16.90
CA SER A 461 -39.83 14.15 -17.81
C SER A 461 -39.93 15.69 -17.92
N THR A 462 -39.89 16.29 -19.11
CA THR A 462 -40.96 16.19 -20.11
C THR A 462 -40.56 16.86 -21.44
N ILE A 463 -41.11 16.33 -22.55
CA ILE A 463 -41.45 16.99 -23.84
C ILE A 463 -40.26 17.21 -24.81
N LYS A 464 -40.21 16.66 -26.04
CA LYS A 464 -41.28 16.50 -27.05
C LYS A 464 -40.88 15.46 -28.10
N THR A 465 -41.87 14.65 -28.46
CA THR A 465 -41.99 13.82 -29.66
C THR A 465 -41.79 14.59 -30.96
N THR A 466 -41.08 13.99 -31.92
CA THR A 466 -41.48 13.94 -33.35
C THR A 466 -40.83 12.72 -33.98
N ALA A 467 -41.68 11.86 -34.54
CA ALA A 467 -41.36 10.67 -35.30
C ALA A 467 -40.99 11.01 -36.75
N THR A 468 -40.14 10.19 -37.35
CA THR A 468 -40.19 9.67 -38.74
C THR A 468 -39.02 8.68 -38.87
N THR A 469 -39.23 7.36 -38.79
CA THR A 469 -39.47 6.41 -39.90
C THR A 469 -38.38 6.37 -40.97
N ASN A 470 -37.93 5.12 -41.18
CA ASN A 470 -37.46 4.48 -42.41
C ASN A 470 -35.96 4.20 -42.62
N GLU A 471 -35.69 2.89 -42.48
CA GLU A 471 -35.15 1.98 -43.53
C GLU A 471 -33.66 2.00 -43.89
N ASN A 472 -33.11 0.78 -43.75
CA ASN A 472 -32.15 0.08 -44.62
C ASN A 472 -30.81 0.79 -44.86
N HIS A 473 -29.67 0.25 -44.42
CA HIS A 473 -29.06 -0.99 -44.89
C HIS A 473 -27.90 -1.43 -44.00
#